data_AF-A0A959Y4Z0-F1
#
_entry.id   AF-A0A959Y4Z0-F1
#
_cell.length_a   1.000
_cell.length_b   1.000
_cell.length_c   1.000
_cell.angle_alpha   90.00
_cell.angle_beta   90.00
_cell.angle_gamma   90.00
#
_symmetry.space_group_name_H-M   'P 1'
#
loop_
_entity.id
_entity.type
_entity.pdbx_description
1 polymer ?
#
loop_
_entity_poly.entity_id
_entity_poly.type
_entity_poly.pdbx_seq_one_letter_code
_entity_poly.pdbx_strand_id
1 'polypeptide(L)'
;MPTPGEHKTVQARILAYARELGWQVVPQAEAQQRRGFAEGIRPKEAARTASPYFEKLLDAQVRRFNPRYAEAAGALPGRLQRLHADIHGNRDFLTHLRNRGTYLDHEARRELDLQLIDYAEPANNVYEVTEEWWTNNGRHATREDVVFLINGLPVLVIECKNATKDEGIALGIDQIRRYHRETPEVMVPQQLFTATDAIGFSYGVTWNTVRRNIFEWKLPRQEEGGLSSPPPSSGRPTAPDTTEGRFFDPYASVHSKAHHVPHWHQDGVYCSVTWRMGDSLPRELLEEWAAERTAWLARHPEPWSDATELEYVDRFSQRMDHWLAQGKGSCPFRDPALARIVGNAIEHFDGERYELVSYVVMPNHVHVLFRPINGHSIGEIVKSWKGFSAFEVNKRLGKSGSLWQDEYWDRLIRNQEHLYQVLNYIRQNPVKSGLKEGEYLLYEKEALTEGGLTGAPLTAGRTGMSAIREGAEGGLTGPTLTAWRTGMSAIPGRLEAKIKGFCAIPHVLALLKDHIVFAEKDEELNKYILRQHQVAAVQRVVRRGLDPERRRGLVWHTQGSG
;
A
#
# COMPACT_ATOMS: atom_id res chain seq x y z
N MET A 1 -24.42 23.96 7.45
CA MET A 1 -23.32 23.35 8.23
C MET A 1 -22.09 23.29 7.34
N PRO A 2 -20.86 23.38 7.87
CA PRO A 2 -19.65 23.17 7.07
C PRO A 2 -19.62 21.72 6.57
N THR A 3 -19.33 21.52 5.28
CA THR A 3 -19.15 20.18 4.71
C THR A 3 -17.96 19.49 5.39
N PRO A 4 -18.09 18.23 5.86
CA PRO A 4 -16.95 17.49 6.38
C PRO A 4 -15.84 17.40 5.33
N GLY A 5 -14.59 17.68 5.73
CA GLY A 5 -13.44 17.44 4.85
C GLY A 5 -13.35 15.97 4.46
N GLU A 6 -12.85 15.70 3.25
CA GLU A 6 -12.79 14.35 2.67
C GLU A 6 -12.13 13.32 3.61
N HIS A 7 -11.12 13.73 4.39
CA HIS A 7 -10.48 12.93 5.45
C HIS A 7 -11.46 12.38 6.50
N LYS A 8 -12.36 13.20 7.05
CA LYS A 8 -13.43 12.74 7.96
C LYS A 8 -14.46 11.86 7.24
N THR A 9 -14.65 12.09 5.94
CA THR A 9 -15.51 11.23 5.11
C THR A 9 -14.92 9.83 4.93
N VAL A 10 -13.58 9.69 4.88
CA VAL A 10 -12.91 8.38 4.89
C VAL A 10 -13.08 7.68 6.25
N GLN A 11 -12.84 8.39 7.37
CA GLN A 11 -13.02 7.85 8.73
C GLN A 11 -14.46 7.32 8.94
N ALA A 12 -15.47 8.14 8.64
CA ALA A 12 -16.88 7.76 8.80
C ALA A 12 -17.27 6.52 7.97
N ARG A 13 -16.72 6.37 6.75
CA ARG A 13 -16.93 5.16 5.92
C ARG A 13 -16.27 3.93 6.53
N ILE A 14 -15.06 4.05 7.09
CA ILE A 14 -14.38 2.94 7.77
C ILE A 14 -15.17 2.48 8.99
N LEU A 15 -15.70 3.41 9.81
CA LEU A 15 -16.57 3.07 10.94
C LEU A 15 -17.88 2.40 10.50
N ALA A 16 -18.47 2.82 9.37
CA ALA A 16 -19.64 2.16 8.81
C ALA A 16 -19.34 0.70 8.41
N TYR A 17 -18.28 0.48 7.63
CA TYR A 17 -17.88 -0.86 7.20
C TYR A 17 -17.48 -1.76 8.38
N ALA A 18 -16.84 -1.21 9.41
CA ALA A 18 -16.51 -1.95 10.63
C ALA A 18 -17.78 -2.40 11.38
N ARG A 19 -18.82 -1.56 11.44
CA ARG A 19 -20.13 -1.94 11.99
C ARG A 19 -20.76 -3.11 11.22
N GLU A 20 -20.68 -3.10 9.89
CA GLU A 20 -21.16 -4.19 9.04
C GLU A 20 -20.37 -5.50 9.21
N LEU A 21 -19.12 -5.42 9.66
CA LEU A 21 -18.27 -6.57 10.02
C LEU A 21 -18.49 -7.08 11.46
N GLY A 22 -19.38 -6.47 12.23
CA GLY A 22 -19.67 -6.84 13.62
C GLY A 22 -18.86 -6.09 14.69
N TRP A 23 -18.08 -5.07 14.34
CA TRP A 23 -17.42 -4.22 15.34
C TRP A 23 -18.40 -3.17 15.88
N GLN A 24 -18.54 -3.10 17.21
CA GLN A 24 -19.29 -2.04 17.87
C GLN A 24 -18.54 -0.70 17.74
N VAL A 25 -19.13 0.24 16.99
CA VAL A 25 -18.62 1.61 16.88
C VAL A 25 -18.88 2.34 18.19
N VAL A 26 -17.82 2.61 18.95
CA VAL A 26 -17.84 3.42 20.18
C VAL A 26 -17.66 4.90 19.77
N PRO A 27 -18.58 5.81 20.12
CA PRO A 27 -18.42 7.24 19.84
C PRO A 27 -17.19 7.84 20.53
N GLN A 28 -16.52 8.81 19.90
CA GLN A 28 -15.31 9.45 20.43
C GLN A 28 -15.44 9.90 21.91
N ALA A 29 -16.57 10.53 22.26
CA ALA A 29 -16.82 10.99 23.63
C ALA A 29 -16.95 9.83 24.65
N GLU A 30 -17.57 8.72 24.26
CA GLU A 30 -17.67 7.52 25.11
C GLU A 30 -16.30 6.83 25.24
N ALA A 31 -15.52 6.75 24.16
CA ALA A 31 -14.15 6.24 24.21
C ALA A 31 -13.23 7.08 25.12
N GLN A 32 -13.41 8.41 25.13
CA GLN A 32 -12.72 9.32 26.04
C GLN A 32 -13.17 9.11 27.50
N GLN A 33 -14.48 9.01 27.76
CA GLN A 33 -15.03 8.76 29.09
C GLN A 33 -14.56 7.41 29.66
N ARG A 34 -14.63 6.33 28.87
CA ARG A 34 -14.18 4.97 29.24
C ARG A 34 -12.69 4.90 29.61
N ARG A 35 -11.88 5.83 29.10
CA ARG A 35 -10.43 5.94 29.36
C ARG A 35 -10.08 6.93 30.49
N GLY A 36 -11.06 7.61 31.09
CA GLY A 36 -10.82 8.56 32.18
C GLY A 36 -10.33 9.94 31.74
N PHE A 37 -10.74 10.42 30.56
CA PHE A 37 -10.50 11.81 30.15
C PHE A 37 -11.22 12.77 31.10
N ALA A 38 -10.52 13.81 31.58
CA ALA A 38 -11.09 14.85 32.41
C ALA A 38 -12.03 15.78 31.61
N GLU A 39 -13.22 16.05 32.16
CA GLU A 39 -14.23 16.92 31.54
C GLU A 39 -13.74 18.36 31.40
N GLY A 40 -14.21 19.07 30.36
CA GLY A 40 -13.84 20.46 30.07
C GLY A 40 -12.41 20.68 29.55
N ILE A 41 -11.52 19.69 29.63
CA ILE A 41 -10.14 19.77 29.14
C ILE A 41 -10.06 19.32 27.67
N ARG A 42 -9.17 19.91 26.88
CA ARG A 42 -9.01 19.54 25.45
C ARG A 42 -8.54 18.08 25.33
N PRO A 43 -9.03 17.27 24.38
CA PRO A 43 -8.65 15.85 24.28
C PRO A 43 -7.14 15.57 24.25
N LYS A 44 -6.36 16.44 23.58
CA LYS A 44 -4.88 16.37 23.56
C LYS A 44 -4.25 16.46 24.95
N GLU A 45 -4.85 17.20 25.87
CA GLU A 45 -4.36 17.45 27.24
C GLU A 45 -4.94 16.42 28.22
N ALA A 46 -6.23 16.12 28.13
CA ALA A 46 -6.92 15.10 28.93
C ALA A 46 -6.32 13.70 28.71
N ALA A 47 -5.76 13.42 27.53
CA ALA A 47 -5.05 12.17 27.23
C ALA A 47 -3.78 11.92 28.08
N ARG A 48 -3.29 12.89 28.88
CA ARG A 48 -2.13 12.72 29.77
C ARG A 48 -2.39 11.79 30.96
N THR A 49 -3.64 11.67 31.39
CA THR A 49 -4.07 10.82 32.51
C THR A 49 -4.97 9.68 32.05
N ALA A 50 -5.13 9.52 30.73
CA ALA A 50 -6.03 8.53 30.16
C ALA A 50 -5.39 7.14 30.09
N SER A 51 -6.16 6.12 30.43
CA SER A 51 -5.75 4.73 30.23
C SER A 51 -5.47 4.44 28.75
N PRO A 52 -4.48 3.59 28.41
CA PRO A 52 -4.34 3.04 27.05
C PRO A 52 -5.37 1.93 26.73
N TYR A 53 -6.27 1.58 27.66
CA TYR A 53 -7.25 0.49 27.49
C TYR A 53 -8.67 0.92 27.90
N PHE A 54 -9.68 0.12 27.52
CA PHE A 54 -11.00 0.18 28.17
C PHE A 54 -11.02 -0.76 29.39
N GLU A 55 -10.39 -0.35 30.49
CA GLU A 55 -10.07 -1.24 31.62
C GLU A 55 -11.27 -1.98 32.22
N LYS A 56 -12.45 -1.34 32.30
CA LYS A 56 -13.67 -1.97 32.82
C LYS A 56 -14.15 -3.13 31.95
N LEU A 57 -13.98 -3.04 30.63
CA LEU A 57 -14.30 -4.12 29.70
C LEU A 57 -13.26 -5.24 29.78
N LEU A 58 -11.98 -4.88 29.88
CA LEU A 58 -10.89 -5.84 30.02
C LEU A 58 -11.02 -6.68 31.31
N ASP A 59 -11.25 -6.03 32.46
CA ASP A 59 -11.42 -6.70 33.75
C ASP A 59 -12.63 -7.67 33.73
N ALA A 60 -13.76 -7.23 33.17
CA ALA A 60 -14.96 -8.05 33.04
C ALA A 60 -14.73 -9.28 32.12
N GLN A 61 -14.08 -9.09 30.97
CA GLN A 61 -13.77 -10.21 30.06
C GLN A 61 -12.74 -11.17 30.67
N VAL A 62 -11.68 -10.67 31.31
CA VAL A 62 -10.66 -11.49 31.96
C VAL A 62 -11.26 -12.31 33.10
N ARG A 63 -12.12 -11.76 33.96
CA ARG A 63 -12.80 -12.54 35.00
C ARG A 63 -13.77 -13.58 34.45
N ARG A 64 -14.39 -13.33 33.29
CA ARG A 64 -15.30 -14.28 32.63
C ARG A 64 -14.55 -15.44 31.97
N PHE A 65 -13.40 -15.17 31.33
CA PHE A 65 -12.55 -16.21 30.74
C PHE A 65 -11.72 -16.99 31.78
N ASN A 66 -11.36 -16.33 32.89
CA ASN A 66 -10.50 -16.89 33.93
C ASN A 66 -11.24 -16.87 35.28
N PRO A 67 -12.15 -17.82 35.58
CA PRO A 67 -13.00 -17.78 36.79
C PRO A 67 -12.23 -17.81 38.13
N ARG A 68 -10.93 -18.09 38.12
CA ARG A 68 -10.04 -18.11 39.29
C ARG A 68 -9.15 -16.86 39.37
N TYR A 69 -9.34 -15.87 38.49
CA TYR A 69 -8.59 -14.61 38.45
C TYR A 69 -9.07 -13.64 39.55
N ALA A 70 -8.30 -13.57 40.63
CA ALA A 70 -8.64 -12.84 41.86
C ALA A 70 -7.86 -11.52 42.05
N GLU A 71 -7.05 -11.08 41.09
CA GLU A 71 -6.29 -9.83 41.21
C GLU A 71 -7.21 -8.60 41.26
N ALA A 72 -6.71 -7.52 41.86
CA ALA A 72 -7.41 -6.25 41.96
C ALA A 72 -7.65 -5.58 40.59
N ALA A 73 -8.75 -4.85 40.45
CA ALA A 73 -9.00 -4.05 39.25
C ALA A 73 -7.84 -3.07 38.99
N GLY A 74 -7.41 -2.95 37.73
CA GLY A 74 -6.23 -2.16 37.34
C GLY A 74 -4.89 -2.89 37.45
N ALA A 75 -4.79 -4.06 38.11
CA ALA A 75 -3.53 -4.79 38.25
C ALA A 75 -2.96 -5.27 36.90
N LEU A 76 -3.81 -5.88 36.06
CA LEU A 76 -3.44 -6.28 34.70
C LEU A 76 -3.23 -5.08 33.74
N PRO A 77 -4.13 -4.08 33.65
CA PRO A 77 -3.86 -2.81 32.95
C PRO A 77 -2.48 -2.23 33.28
N GLY A 78 -2.17 -2.05 34.57
CA GLY A 78 -0.89 -1.54 35.02
C GLY A 78 0.29 -2.47 34.70
N ARG A 79 0.09 -3.79 34.65
CA ARG A 79 1.13 -4.76 34.23
C ARG A 79 1.45 -4.59 32.74
N LEU A 80 0.42 -4.55 31.89
CA LEU A 80 0.55 -4.40 30.44
C LEU A 80 1.15 -3.03 30.06
N GLN A 81 0.77 -1.96 30.78
CA GLN A 81 1.32 -0.61 30.58
C GLN A 81 2.79 -0.48 31.04
N ARG A 82 3.29 -1.40 31.89
CA ARG A 82 4.70 -1.45 32.32
C ARG A 82 5.61 -2.28 31.41
N LEU A 83 5.07 -2.88 30.34
CA LEU A 83 5.90 -3.50 29.31
C LEU A 83 6.76 -2.43 28.60
N HIS A 84 7.95 -2.82 28.16
CA HIS A 84 8.92 -1.88 27.58
C HIS A 84 8.35 -1.22 26.31
N ALA A 85 8.65 0.08 26.14
CA ALA A 85 8.19 0.88 25.00
C ALA A 85 9.04 0.63 23.74
N ASP A 86 9.20 -0.66 23.39
CA ASP A 86 10.07 -1.17 22.34
C ASP A 86 9.50 -2.45 21.69
N ILE A 87 10.28 -3.06 20.79
CA ILE A 87 9.92 -4.28 20.08
C ILE A 87 9.84 -5.53 20.99
N HIS A 88 10.53 -5.54 22.13
CA HIS A 88 10.47 -6.64 23.10
C HIS A 88 9.19 -6.56 23.91
N GLY A 89 8.85 -5.39 24.48
CA GLY A 89 7.56 -5.21 25.15
C GLY A 89 6.38 -5.44 24.22
N ASN A 90 6.50 -5.12 22.92
CA ASN A 90 5.50 -5.44 21.91
C ASN A 90 5.39 -6.96 21.60
N ARG A 91 6.50 -7.70 21.57
CA ARG A 91 6.53 -9.18 21.48
C ARG A 91 5.86 -9.82 22.68
N ASP A 92 6.13 -9.29 23.85
CA ASP A 92 5.63 -9.83 25.11
C ASP A 92 4.13 -9.50 25.26
N PHE A 93 3.68 -8.33 24.76
CA PHE A 93 2.26 -8.02 24.59
C PHE A 93 1.56 -8.98 23.58
N LEU A 94 2.18 -9.31 22.44
CA LEU A 94 1.63 -10.32 21.53
C LEU A 94 1.55 -11.71 22.19
N THR A 95 2.49 -12.02 23.09
CA THR A 95 2.49 -13.27 23.87
C THR A 95 1.29 -13.31 24.84
N HIS A 96 0.97 -12.18 25.49
CA HIS A 96 -0.28 -12.01 26.25
C HIS A 96 -1.53 -12.12 25.36
N LEU A 97 -1.57 -11.46 24.19
CA LEU A 97 -2.66 -11.57 23.22
C LEU A 97 -2.85 -12.99 22.65
N ARG A 98 -1.84 -13.85 22.75
CA ARG A 98 -1.88 -15.28 22.38
C ARG A 98 -2.25 -16.20 23.55
N ASN A 99 -2.69 -15.65 24.68
CA ASN A 99 -3.01 -16.36 25.93
C ASN A 99 -1.83 -17.17 26.50
N ARG A 100 -0.60 -16.68 26.35
CA ARG A 100 0.63 -17.33 26.86
C ARG A 100 1.29 -16.58 28.03
N GLY A 101 0.60 -15.60 28.60
CA GLY A 101 0.97 -15.04 29.90
C GLY A 101 0.26 -15.80 31.02
N THR A 102 0.64 -15.55 32.27
CA THR A 102 0.08 -16.24 33.44
C THR A 102 -0.45 -15.27 34.52
N TYR A 103 -1.22 -15.81 35.45
CA TYR A 103 -1.59 -15.16 36.71
C TYR A 103 -1.48 -16.14 37.89
N LEU A 104 -1.31 -15.62 39.10
CA LEU A 104 -1.20 -16.43 40.32
C LEU A 104 -2.59 -16.77 40.87
N ASP A 105 -2.89 -18.06 40.95
CA ASP A 105 -4.04 -18.59 41.70
C ASP A 105 -3.66 -18.71 43.18
N HIS A 106 -4.20 -17.82 44.01
CA HIS A 106 -3.90 -17.77 45.44
C HIS A 106 -4.45 -18.96 46.25
N GLU A 107 -5.50 -19.63 45.77
CA GLU A 107 -6.06 -20.83 46.44
C GLU A 107 -5.23 -22.07 46.10
N ALA A 108 -4.98 -22.31 44.80
CA ALA A 108 -4.23 -23.47 44.32
C ALA A 108 -2.71 -23.28 44.41
N ARG A 109 -2.25 -22.08 44.77
CA ARG A 109 -0.83 -21.69 44.97
C ARG A 109 0.06 -22.02 43.77
N ARG A 110 -0.45 -21.79 42.56
CA ARG A 110 0.24 -22.03 41.29
C ARG A 110 -0.11 -20.96 40.26
N GLU A 111 0.71 -20.86 39.23
CA GLU A 111 0.33 -20.09 38.05
C GLU A 111 -0.70 -20.84 37.20
N LEU A 112 -1.59 -20.06 36.56
CA LEU A 112 -2.54 -20.50 35.55
C LEU A 112 -2.38 -19.63 34.29
N ASP A 113 -2.69 -20.20 33.13
CA ASP A 113 -2.70 -19.47 31.86
C ASP A 113 -3.73 -18.33 31.90
N LEU A 114 -3.33 -17.14 31.43
CA LEU A 114 -4.16 -15.95 31.38
C LEU A 114 -4.79 -15.79 29.99
N GLN A 115 -6.07 -16.12 29.87
CA GLN A 115 -6.84 -15.93 28.65
C GLN A 115 -7.30 -14.47 28.51
N LEU A 116 -6.83 -13.76 27.48
CA LEU A 116 -7.25 -12.40 27.14
C LEU A 116 -8.19 -12.36 25.92
N ILE A 117 -8.11 -13.35 25.02
CA ILE A 117 -8.95 -13.48 23.83
C ILE A 117 -9.45 -14.92 23.74
N ASP A 118 -10.75 -15.10 23.51
CA ASP A 118 -11.30 -16.40 23.17
C ASP A 118 -11.10 -16.72 21.68
N TYR A 119 -10.08 -17.53 21.38
CA TYR A 119 -9.83 -18.06 20.04
C TYR A 119 -10.47 -19.43 19.80
N ALA A 120 -11.20 -19.99 20.77
CA ALA A 120 -11.94 -21.24 20.64
C ALA A 120 -13.40 -20.94 20.28
N GLU A 121 -14.01 -19.98 20.96
CA GLU A 121 -15.31 -19.40 20.61
C GLU A 121 -15.17 -17.87 20.39
N PRO A 122 -14.86 -17.43 19.15
CA PRO A 122 -14.70 -16.01 18.83
C PRO A 122 -15.89 -15.13 19.23
N ALA A 123 -17.12 -15.66 19.20
CA ALA A 123 -18.33 -14.90 19.55
C ALA A 123 -18.37 -14.47 21.02
N ASN A 124 -17.51 -15.02 21.88
CA ASN A 124 -17.37 -14.56 23.26
C ASN A 124 -16.64 -13.21 23.39
N ASN A 125 -15.84 -12.78 22.41
CA ASN A 125 -15.09 -11.53 22.55
C ASN A 125 -15.97 -10.30 22.25
N VAL A 126 -15.59 -9.17 22.83
CA VAL A 126 -16.17 -7.87 22.48
C VAL A 126 -15.23 -7.16 21.49
N TYR A 127 -15.77 -6.80 20.33
CA TYR A 127 -15.08 -6.17 19.22
C TYR A 127 -15.54 -4.73 19.10
N GLU A 128 -14.65 -3.76 19.37
CA GLU A 128 -14.97 -2.33 19.36
C GLU A 128 -14.07 -1.52 18.43
N VAL A 129 -14.57 -0.41 17.90
CA VAL A 129 -13.82 0.50 17.04
C VAL A 129 -14.18 1.96 17.35
N THR A 130 -13.21 2.85 17.33
CA THR A 130 -13.39 4.29 17.61
C THR A 130 -12.49 5.15 16.72
N GLU A 131 -12.92 6.37 16.43
CA GLU A 131 -12.11 7.40 15.77
C GLU A 131 -11.38 8.32 16.75
N GLU A 132 -10.37 9.04 16.25
CA GLU A 132 -9.63 10.10 16.94
C GLU A 132 -9.10 9.71 18.34
N TRP A 133 -8.37 8.60 18.39
CA TRP A 133 -7.78 8.07 19.61
C TRP A 133 -6.55 8.88 20.03
N TRP A 134 -6.68 9.66 21.11
CA TRP A 134 -5.59 10.48 21.64
C TRP A 134 -4.73 9.73 22.68
N THR A 135 -3.42 9.93 22.63
CA THR A 135 -2.42 9.45 23.61
C THR A 135 -1.40 10.56 23.88
N ASN A 136 -1.02 10.79 25.14
CA ASN A 136 -0.06 11.84 25.50
C ASN A 136 0.85 11.38 26.66
N ASN A 137 2.17 11.27 26.42
CA ASN A 137 3.16 10.83 27.42
C ASN A 137 3.78 12.01 28.21
N GLY A 138 3.12 13.17 28.20
CA GLY A 138 3.58 14.41 28.85
C GLY A 138 4.59 15.21 28.03
N ARG A 139 5.30 14.58 27.08
CA ARG A 139 6.25 15.23 26.16
C ARG A 139 5.66 15.41 24.77
N HIS A 140 5.07 14.35 24.22
CA HIS A 140 4.43 14.31 22.91
C HIS A 140 2.96 13.91 23.05
N ALA A 141 2.16 14.24 22.02
CA ALA A 141 0.76 13.84 21.97
C ALA A 141 0.34 13.46 20.55
N THR A 142 -0.09 12.22 20.42
CA THR A 142 -0.50 11.54 19.18
C THR A 142 -2.03 11.49 19.11
N ARG A 143 -2.58 11.62 17.91
CA ARG A 143 -3.98 11.29 17.61
C ARG A 143 -4.02 10.34 16.44
N GLU A 144 -4.45 9.12 16.69
CA GLU A 144 -4.63 8.08 15.69
C GLU A 144 -6.03 8.19 15.08
N ASP A 145 -6.14 8.03 13.77
CA ASP A 145 -7.38 8.34 13.05
C ASP A 145 -8.53 7.35 13.34
N VAL A 146 -8.27 6.03 13.28
CA VAL A 146 -9.22 4.98 13.68
C VAL A 146 -8.47 3.84 14.39
N VAL A 147 -8.98 3.38 15.53
CA VAL A 147 -8.39 2.28 16.34
C VAL A 147 -9.43 1.19 16.62
N PHE A 148 -9.01 -0.06 16.44
CA PHE A 148 -9.79 -1.28 16.65
C PHE A 148 -9.32 -1.99 17.93
N LEU A 149 -10.27 -2.44 18.75
CA LEU A 149 -10.05 -3.02 20.07
C LEU A 149 -10.73 -4.38 20.22
N ILE A 150 -10.03 -5.33 20.85
CA ILE A 150 -10.60 -6.62 21.26
C ILE A 150 -10.56 -6.69 22.79
N ASN A 151 -11.71 -6.91 23.43
CA ASN A 151 -11.86 -6.96 24.89
C ASN A 151 -11.27 -5.72 25.60
N GLY A 152 -11.31 -4.55 24.96
CA GLY A 152 -10.77 -3.29 25.47
C GLY A 152 -9.28 -3.05 25.24
N LEU A 153 -8.57 -3.96 24.55
CA LEU A 153 -7.16 -3.83 24.16
C LEU A 153 -7.05 -3.32 22.71
N PRO A 154 -6.35 -2.20 22.42
CA PRO A 154 -6.16 -1.73 21.04
C PRO A 154 -5.14 -2.59 20.31
N VAL A 155 -5.53 -3.16 19.17
CA VAL A 155 -4.74 -4.16 18.41
C VAL A 155 -4.37 -3.72 16.99
N LEU A 156 -5.15 -2.81 16.39
CA LEU A 156 -5.01 -2.37 15.00
C LEU A 156 -5.33 -0.87 14.89
N VAL A 157 -4.46 -0.12 14.21
CA VAL A 157 -4.68 1.29 13.82
C VAL A 157 -4.83 1.44 12.30
N ILE A 158 -5.68 2.39 11.87
CA ILE A 158 -5.83 2.84 10.48
C ILE A 158 -5.59 4.34 10.40
N GLU A 159 -4.45 4.74 9.80
CA GLU A 159 -4.18 6.13 9.45
C GLU A 159 -4.86 6.49 8.13
N CYS A 160 -5.70 7.53 8.17
CA CYS A 160 -6.52 7.93 7.04
C CYS A 160 -5.90 9.14 6.35
N LYS A 161 -5.88 9.15 5.02
CA LYS A 161 -5.34 10.26 4.22
C LYS A 161 -6.32 10.59 3.10
N ASN A 162 -6.18 11.80 2.58
CA ASN A 162 -7.10 12.30 1.56
C ASN A 162 -6.68 11.79 0.18
N ALA A 163 -7.63 11.33 -0.63
CA ALA A 163 -7.40 10.84 -2.00
C ALA A 163 -6.84 11.94 -2.92
N THR A 164 -7.07 13.21 -2.58
CA THR A 164 -6.54 14.39 -3.31
C THR A 164 -5.13 14.81 -2.87
N LYS A 165 -4.49 14.08 -1.93
CA LYS A 165 -3.07 14.27 -1.61
C LYS A 165 -2.21 13.27 -2.37
N ASP A 166 -1.18 13.78 -3.04
CA ASP A 166 -0.06 12.97 -3.52
C ASP A 166 0.56 12.15 -2.38
N GLU A 167 0.97 10.94 -2.72
CA GLU A 167 1.64 9.98 -1.83
C GLU A 167 0.92 9.73 -0.49
N GLY A 168 -0.41 9.84 -0.47
CA GLY A 168 -1.24 9.74 0.74
C GLY A 168 -0.87 8.57 1.65
N ILE A 169 -0.65 7.36 1.11
CA ILE A 169 -0.26 6.19 1.92
C ILE A 169 1.14 6.34 2.55
N ALA A 170 2.10 6.96 1.87
CA ALA A 170 3.42 7.22 2.44
C ALA A 170 3.31 8.21 3.63
N LEU A 171 2.52 9.28 3.47
CA LEU A 171 2.22 10.23 4.54
C LEU A 171 1.51 9.58 5.75
N GLY A 172 0.73 8.52 5.53
CA GLY A 172 0.17 7.69 6.61
C GLY A 172 1.23 6.84 7.31
N ILE A 173 2.11 6.17 6.54
CA ILE A 173 3.23 5.37 7.06
C ILE A 173 4.21 6.24 7.84
N ASP A 174 4.48 7.47 7.42
CA ASP A 174 5.35 8.41 8.13
C ASP A 174 4.73 8.94 9.42
N GLN A 175 3.40 9.01 9.53
CA GLN A 175 2.73 9.20 10.82
C GLN A 175 2.92 8.01 11.75
N ILE A 176 2.77 6.77 11.26
CA ILE A 176 3.07 5.56 12.06
C ILE A 176 4.54 5.57 12.52
N ARG A 177 5.49 5.87 11.63
CA ARG A 177 6.92 6.02 11.95
C ARG A 177 7.16 7.12 12.98
N ARG A 178 6.40 8.21 12.96
CA ARG A 178 6.44 9.27 13.97
C ARG A 178 5.91 8.78 15.32
N TYR A 179 4.80 8.05 15.36
CA TYR A 179 4.23 7.52 16.61
C TYR A 179 5.22 6.59 17.34
N HIS A 180 5.96 5.75 16.61
CA HIS A 180 7.04 4.92 17.17
C HIS A 180 8.22 5.71 17.78
N ARG A 181 8.38 7.01 17.45
CA ARG A 181 9.43 7.89 18.02
C ARG A 181 8.91 8.82 19.12
N GLU A 182 7.67 9.28 18.98
CA GLU A 182 7.10 10.32 19.84
C GLU A 182 6.24 9.74 20.98
N THR A 183 5.47 8.68 20.70
CA THR A 183 4.60 7.99 21.66
C THR A 183 4.70 6.46 21.49
N PRO A 184 5.90 5.85 21.63
CA PRO A 184 6.11 4.42 21.40
C PRO A 184 5.24 3.52 22.28
N GLU A 185 4.77 4.02 23.42
CA GLU A 185 3.92 3.31 24.37
C GLU A 185 2.58 2.86 23.74
N VAL A 186 2.07 3.61 22.75
CA VAL A 186 0.84 3.23 22.02
C VAL A 186 1.06 2.09 21.01
N MET A 187 2.31 1.92 20.57
CA MET A 187 2.74 0.88 19.62
C MET A 187 3.16 -0.43 20.32
N VAL A 188 3.12 -0.48 21.65
CA VAL A 188 3.27 -1.72 22.43
C VAL A 188 2.04 -2.61 22.35
N PRO A 189 0.80 -2.14 22.69
CA PRO A 189 -0.40 -2.98 22.60
C PRO A 189 -0.79 -3.29 21.16
N GLN A 190 -0.75 -2.28 20.30
CA GLN A 190 -1.08 -2.43 18.88
C GLN A 190 -0.09 -3.36 18.19
N GLN A 191 -0.60 -4.25 17.36
CA GLN A 191 0.19 -5.25 16.65
C GLN A 191 0.24 -4.98 15.15
N LEU A 192 -0.85 -4.43 14.61
CA LEU A 192 -1.06 -4.14 13.20
C LEU A 192 -1.19 -2.62 13.01
N PHE A 193 -0.60 -2.10 11.93
CA PHE A 193 -0.92 -0.76 11.45
C PHE A 193 -1.33 -0.82 9.99
N THR A 194 -2.14 0.15 9.57
CA THR A 194 -2.55 0.31 8.18
C THR A 194 -2.62 1.79 7.78
N ALA A 195 -2.45 2.06 6.48
CA ALA A 195 -2.55 3.40 5.91
C ALA A 195 -3.38 3.35 4.62
N THR A 196 -4.28 4.33 4.43
CA THR A 196 -5.17 4.40 3.26
C THR A 196 -5.47 5.83 2.81
N ASP A 197 -5.56 6.00 1.50
CA ASP A 197 -5.92 7.23 0.77
C ASP A 197 -7.29 7.07 0.05
N ALA A 198 -8.12 6.12 0.52
CA ALA A 198 -9.38 5.68 -0.10
C ALA A 198 -9.27 4.93 -1.45
N ILE A 199 -8.07 4.68 -1.99
CA ILE A 199 -7.85 3.90 -3.22
C ILE A 199 -6.92 2.70 -2.93
N GLY A 200 -5.74 2.98 -2.38
CA GLY A 200 -4.83 2.02 -1.80
C GLY A 200 -5.18 1.68 -0.35
N PHE A 201 -4.60 0.58 0.13
CA PHE A 201 -4.67 0.18 1.54
C PHE A 201 -3.44 -0.67 1.80
N SER A 202 -2.52 -0.16 2.60
CA SER A 202 -1.28 -0.86 2.94
C SER A 202 -1.29 -1.24 4.40
N TYR A 203 -0.79 -2.44 4.71
CA TYR A 203 -0.71 -3.00 6.06
C TYR A 203 0.72 -3.41 6.43
N GLY A 204 1.01 -3.37 7.72
CA GLY A 204 2.26 -3.82 8.32
C GLY A 204 2.06 -4.16 9.79
N VAL A 205 3.16 -4.45 10.47
CA VAL A 205 3.18 -4.67 11.93
C VAL A 205 3.93 -3.56 12.63
N THR A 206 3.44 -3.16 13.80
CA THR A 206 4.16 -2.27 14.71
C THR A 206 5.56 -2.80 14.96
N TRP A 207 6.54 -1.89 15.08
CA TRP A 207 7.97 -2.18 15.16
C TRP A 207 8.64 -2.77 13.89
N ASN A 208 7.95 -2.78 12.74
CA ASN A 208 8.59 -2.93 11.43
C ASN A 208 7.98 -2.01 10.37
N THR A 209 8.55 -0.81 10.22
CA THR A 209 8.12 0.21 9.24
C THR A 209 9.00 0.29 7.99
N VAL A 210 9.71 -0.80 7.64
CA VAL A 210 10.54 -0.91 6.44
C VAL A 210 9.64 -1.30 5.25
N ARG A 211 9.60 -0.51 4.16
CA ARG A 211 8.65 -0.70 3.05
C ARG A 211 8.63 -2.10 2.44
N ARG A 212 9.77 -2.83 2.40
CA ARG A 212 9.82 -4.23 1.92
C ARG A 212 8.99 -5.23 2.76
N ASN A 213 8.59 -4.81 3.96
CA ASN A 213 7.76 -5.53 4.94
C ASN A 213 6.36 -4.90 5.13
N ILE A 214 6.04 -3.84 4.37
CA ILE A 214 4.71 -3.21 4.30
C ILE A 214 4.08 -3.64 2.98
N PHE A 215 2.81 -4.06 2.99
CA PHE A 215 2.19 -4.72 1.84
C PHE A 215 0.86 -4.07 1.45
N GLU A 216 0.58 -3.93 0.15
CA GLU A 216 -0.79 -3.61 -0.29
C GLU A 216 -1.72 -4.79 0.03
N TRP A 217 -2.86 -4.52 0.67
CA TRP A 217 -3.94 -5.49 0.76
C TRP A 217 -4.67 -5.58 -0.58
N LYS A 218 -4.63 -6.76 -1.21
CA LYS A 218 -5.23 -7.01 -2.52
C LYS A 218 -6.57 -7.73 -2.35
N LEU A 219 -7.53 -7.40 -3.20
CA LEU A 219 -8.78 -8.15 -3.25
C LEU A 219 -8.51 -9.52 -3.88
N PRO A 220 -9.19 -10.59 -3.44
CA PRO A 220 -9.11 -11.87 -4.14
C PRO A 220 -9.49 -11.69 -5.63
N ARG A 221 -8.69 -12.26 -6.53
CA ARG A 221 -9.17 -12.52 -7.91
C ARG A 221 -10.33 -13.51 -7.80
N GLN A 222 -11.33 -13.39 -8.66
CA GLN A 222 -12.33 -14.44 -8.79
C GLN A 222 -11.63 -15.72 -9.23
N GLU A 223 -11.94 -16.86 -8.60
CA GLU A 223 -11.30 -18.14 -8.94
C GLU A 223 -11.86 -18.68 -10.26
N GLU A 224 -11.06 -18.60 -11.32
CA GLU A 224 -11.18 -19.49 -12.47
C GLU A 224 -10.66 -20.88 -12.09
N GLY A 225 -11.41 -21.93 -12.43
CA GLY A 225 -10.94 -23.31 -12.54
C GLY A 225 -10.18 -23.90 -11.33
N GLY A 226 -10.91 -24.52 -10.39
CA GLY A 226 -10.27 -25.29 -9.31
C GLY A 226 -9.34 -26.40 -9.83
N LEU A 227 -8.12 -26.46 -9.30
CA LEU A 227 -7.08 -27.43 -9.69
C LEU A 227 -7.49 -28.88 -9.34
N SER A 228 -8.10 -29.57 -10.31
CA SER A 228 -8.11 -31.04 -10.32
C SER A 228 -6.69 -31.59 -10.44
N SER A 229 -6.46 -32.81 -9.93
CA SER A 229 -5.14 -33.44 -10.02
C SER A 229 -4.86 -33.92 -11.45
N PRO A 230 -3.65 -33.70 -12.01
CA PRO A 230 -3.34 -34.12 -13.37
C PRO A 230 -3.23 -35.66 -13.49
N PRO A 231 -3.64 -36.25 -14.62
CA PRO A 231 -3.35 -37.65 -14.95
C PRO A 231 -1.83 -37.85 -15.23
N PRO A 232 -1.33 -39.10 -15.25
CA PRO A 232 0.09 -39.37 -15.48
C PRO A 232 0.59 -38.98 -16.88
N SER A 233 1.90 -38.79 -17.00
CA SER A 233 2.58 -38.09 -18.09
C SER A 233 2.56 -38.79 -19.46
N SER A 234 2.26 -38.01 -20.51
CA SER A 234 2.90 -38.17 -21.83
C SER A 234 2.84 -36.87 -22.63
N GLY A 235 3.98 -36.45 -23.21
CA GLY A 235 4.12 -35.26 -24.06
C GLY A 235 4.57 -33.99 -23.34
N ARG A 236 5.45 -33.21 -23.98
CA ARG A 236 5.76 -31.82 -23.62
C ARG A 236 4.87 -30.87 -24.43
N PRO A 237 4.16 -29.94 -23.78
CA PRO A 237 3.89 -28.62 -24.36
C PRO A 237 5.00 -27.62 -24.01
N THR A 238 4.95 -26.43 -24.61
CA THR A 238 5.96 -25.37 -24.52
C THR A 238 5.51 -24.15 -23.72
N ALA A 239 6.47 -23.32 -23.32
CA ALA A 239 6.37 -22.03 -22.64
C ALA A 239 6.01 -22.05 -21.12
N PRO A 240 6.77 -21.31 -20.27
CA PRO A 240 6.42 -21.05 -18.87
C PRO A 240 5.48 -19.83 -18.72
N ASP A 241 4.94 -19.64 -17.51
CA ASP A 241 4.05 -18.53 -17.17
C ASP A 241 4.76 -17.16 -17.27
N THR A 242 4.10 -16.15 -17.85
CA THR A 242 4.81 -15.05 -18.59
C THR A 242 4.94 -13.72 -17.85
N THR A 243 4.78 -13.69 -16.52
CA THR A 243 4.87 -12.44 -15.74
C THR A 243 6.23 -12.15 -15.10
N GLU A 244 7.11 -13.14 -14.90
CA GLU A 244 8.36 -12.92 -14.14
C GLU A 244 9.41 -12.07 -14.86
N GLY A 245 9.39 -12.01 -16.20
CA GLY A 245 10.40 -11.30 -17.01
C GLY A 245 10.04 -9.87 -17.46
N ARG A 246 9.03 -9.21 -16.87
CA ARG A 246 8.53 -7.89 -17.35
C ARG A 246 8.92 -6.68 -16.48
N PHE A 247 9.57 -6.89 -15.35
CA PHE A 247 9.97 -5.84 -14.39
C PHE A 247 11.47 -5.92 -14.09
N PHE A 248 12.06 -4.81 -13.61
CA PHE A 248 13.49 -4.73 -13.33
C PHE A 248 13.92 -5.77 -12.30
N ASP A 249 14.92 -6.58 -12.67
CA ASP A 249 15.55 -7.58 -11.80
C ASP A 249 16.97 -7.11 -11.46
N PRO A 250 17.27 -6.75 -10.20
CA PRO A 250 18.60 -6.33 -9.78
C PRO A 250 19.64 -7.45 -9.80
N TYR A 251 19.25 -8.71 -10.04
CA TYR A 251 20.15 -9.86 -10.14
C TYR A 251 20.45 -10.29 -11.59
N ALA A 252 19.76 -9.70 -12.57
CA ALA A 252 20.01 -9.92 -13.99
C ALA A 252 21.16 -9.03 -14.51
N SER A 253 21.71 -9.37 -15.68
CA SER A 253 22.70 -8.53 -16.36
C SER A 253 22.05 -7.23 -16.87
N VAL A 254 22.47 -6.09 -16.32
CA VAL A 254 22.02 -4.76 -16.77
C VAL A 254 23.11 -4.12 -17.63
N HIS A 255 22.75 -3.62 -18.80
CA HIS A 255 23.67 -2.89 -19.67
C HIS A 255 23.54 -1.38 -19.44
N SER A 256 24.60 -0.75 -18.94
CA SER A 256 24.68 0.71 -18.82
C SER A 256 25.43 1.32 -20.00
N LYS A 257 24.93 2.43 -20.54
CA LYS A 257 25.70 3.33 -21.42
C LYS A 257 25.74 4.72 -20.78
N ALA A 258 26.94 5.20 -20.50
CA ALA A 258 27.17 6.55 -19.99
C ALA A 258 27.44 7.50 -21.16
N HIS A 259 26.63 8.56 -21.26
CA HIS A 259 27.01 9.79 -21.94
C HIS A 259 27.28 10.84 -20.86
N HIS A 260 26.43 11.85 -20.67
CA HIS A 260 26.50 12.73 -19.49
C HIS A 260 25.68 12.15 -18.33
N VAL A 261 24.60 11.42 -18.63
CA VAL A 261 23.81 10.63 -17.67
C VAL A 261 24.05 9.11 -17.92
N PRO A 262 24.09 8.27 -16.87
CA PRO A 262 24.07 6.81 -17.03
C PRO A 262 22.66 6.30 -17.32
N HIS A 263 22.44 5.80 -18.54
CA HIS A 263 21.21 5.13 -18.96
C HIS A 263 21.32 3.63 -18.67
N TRP A 264 20.26 3.02 -18.13
CA TRP A 264 20.25 1.60 -17.73
C TRP A 264 19.26 0.81 -18.58
N HIS A 265 19.71 -0.28 -19.21
CA HIS A 265 18.90 -1.12 -20.08
C HIS A 265 18.87 -2.57 -19.60
N GLN A 266 17.67 -3.13 -19.51
CA GLN A 266 17.40 -4.56 -19.30
C GLN A 266 16.30 -4.97 -20.30
N ASP A 267 16.52 -6.05 -21.06
CA ASP A 267 15.60 -6.45 -22.12
C ASP A 267 14.23 -6.87 -21.59
N GLY A 268 13.17 -6.50 -22.31
CA GLY A 268 11.79 -6.91 -22.02
C GLY A 268 11.13 -6.25 -20.81
N VAL A 269 11.84 -5.37 -20.08
CA VAL A 269 11.38 -4.70 -18.85
C VAL A 269 10.63 -3.40 -19.14
N TYR A 270 9.52 -3.14 -18.43
CA TYR A 270 8.81 -1.85 -18.52
C TYR A 270 9.73 -0.69 -18.09
N CYS A 271 9.69 0.43 -18.79
CA CYS A 271 10.43 1.65 -18.48
C CYS A 271 9.57 2.90 -18.66
N SER A 272 9.83 3.93 -17.84
CA SER A 272 9.32 5.28 -18.04
C SER A 272 10.43 6.19 -18.59
N VAL A 273 10.12 7.01 -19.60
CA VAL A 273 11.03 8.01 -20.15
C VAL A 273 10.39 9.39 -20.18
N THR A 274 11.16 10.41 -19.81
CA THR A 274 10.81 11.83 -19.88
C THR A 274 11.81 12.59 -20.76
N TRP A 275 11.33 13.46 -21.67
CA TRP A 275 12.17 14.43 -22.36
C TRP A 275 11.44 15.77 -22.57
N ARG A 276 12.19 16.84 -22.82
CA ARG A 276 11.69 18.22 -22.93
C ARG A 276 12.24 18.96 -24.14
N MET A 277 11.59 20.06 -24.50
CA MET A 277 12.11 21.08 -25.44
C MET A 277 13.47 21.60 -24.95
N GLY A 278 14.39 21.93 -25.87
CA GLY A 278 15.73 22.38 -25.48
C GLY A 278 15.71 23.65 -24.62
N ASP A 279 14.90 24.62 -25.05
CA ASP A 279 14.76 25.96 -24.48
C ASP A 279 13.83 26.06 -23.25
N SER A 280 13.23 24.95 -22.81
CA SER A 280 12.21 24.98 -21.74
C SER A 280 12.74 25.34 -20.35
N LEU A 281 14.05 25.26 -20.13
CA LEU A 281 14.70 25.50 -18.85
C LEU A 281 16.03 26.26 -19.07
N PRO A 282 16.30 27.33 -18.29
CA PRO A 282 17.60 28.02 -18.27
C PRO A 282 18.77 27.06 -18.00
N ARG A 283 19.90 27.31 -18.65
CA ARG A 283 21.10 26.47 -18.55
C ARG A 283 21.67 26.47 -17.12
N GLU A 284 21.60 27.63 -16.48
CA GLU A 284 22.15 27.90 -15.15
C GLU A 284 21.45 27.05 -14.08
N LEU A 285 20.12 26.93 -14.17
CA LEU A 285 19.32 26.07 -13.28
C LEU A 285 19.59 24.58 -13.51
N LEU A 286 19.92 24.18 -14.73
CA LEU A 286 20.27 22.80 -15.07
C LEU A 286 21.67 22.44 -14.55
N GLU A 287 22.63 23.35 -14.67
CA GLU A 287 23.99 23.19 -14.14
C GLU A 287 24.00 23.17 -12.60
N GLU A 288 23.22 24.05 -11.95
CA GLU A 288 23.02 24.03 -10.50
C GLU A 288 22.34 22.73 -10.02
N TRP A 289 21.24 22.32 -10.66
CA TRP A 289 20.53 21.08 -10.35
C TRP A 289 21.43 19.84 -10.55
N ALA A 290 22.23 19.81 -11.62
CA ALA A 290 23.15 18.70 -11.90
C ALA A 290 24.31 18.64 -10.90
N ALA A 291 24.85 19.80 -10.49
CA ALA A 291 25.87 19.89 -9.46
C ALA A 291 25.33 19.44 -8.09
N GLU A 292 24.15 19.95 -7.67
CA GLU A 292 23.50 19.52 -6.43
C GLU A 292 23.20 18.02 -6.45
N ARG A 293 22.64 17.50 -7.55
CA ARG A 293 22.34 16.06 -7.72
C ARG A 293 23.59 15.21 -7.62
N THR A 294 24.68 15.60 -8.28
CA THR A 294 25.95 14.86 -8.23
C THR A 294 26.54 14.87 -6.82
N ALA A 295 26.57 16.03 -6.16
CA ALA A 295 27.03 16.17 -4.78
C ALA A 295 26.11 15.49 -3.74
N TRP A 296 24.82 15.32 -4.04
CA TRP A 296 23.87 14.58 -3.20
C TRP A 296 24.06 13.07 -3.38
N LEU A 297 24.16 12.58 -4.62
CA LEU A 297 24.42 11.17 -4.93
C LEU A 297 25.74 10.68 -4.32
N ALA A 298 26.80 11.49 -4.39
CA ALA A 298 28.09 11.16 -3.76
C ALA A 298 28.04 11.07 -2.22
N ARG A 299 27.03 11.68 -1.57
CA ARG A 299 26.79 11.60 -0.11
C ARG A 299 25.78 10.53 0.29
N HIS A 300 25.03 9.98 -0.68
CA HIS A 300 24.03 8.95 -0.48
C HIS A 300 24.29 7.78 -1.44
N PRO A 301 25.32 6.95 -1.17
CA PRO A 301 25.52 5.72 -1.93
C PRO A 301 24.32 4.78 -1.76
N GLU A 302 24.02 3.98 -2.80
CA GLU A 302 23.02 2.91 -2.71
C GLU A 302 23.53 1.74 -1.82
N PRO A 303 22.64 0.96 -1.17
CA PRO A 303 21.18 1.00 -1.28
C PRO A 303 20.52 2.11 -0.44
N TRP A 304 19.57 2.82 -1.05
CA TRP A 304 18.83 3.90 -0.39
C TRP A 304 17.74 3.39 0.56
N SER A 305 17.48 4.16 1.62
CA SER A 305 16.25 4.03 2.41
C SER A 305 15.06 4.65 1.68
N ASP A 306 13.84 4.34 2.10
CA ASP A 306 12.63 4.97 1.53
C ASP A 306 12.63 6.49 1.70
N ALA A 307 13.12 6.99 2.84
CA ALA A 307 13.24 8.43 3.08
C ALA A 307 14.29 9.07 2.16
N THR A 308 15.33 8.33 1.81
CA THR A 308 16.38 8.74 0.86
C THR A 308 15.85 8.73 -0.59
N GLU A 309 15.04 7.74 -0.99
CA GLU A 309 14.37 7.76 -2.30
C GLU A 309 13.33 8.89 -2.39
N LEU A 310 12.55 9.13 -1.32
CA LEU A 310 11.56 10.22 -1.29
C LEU A 310 12.23 11.60 -1.32
N GLU A 311 13.31 11.83 -0.55
CA GLU A 311 14.08 13.09 -0.65
C GLU A 311 14.64 13.28 -2.06
N TYR A 312 15.13 12.22 -2.71
CA TYR A 312 15.59 12.29 -4.09
C TYR A 312 14.48 12.67 -5.08
N VAL A 313 13.30 12.06 -4.94
CA VAL A 313 12.13 12.34 -5.80
C VAL A 313 11.65 13.78 -5.61
N ASP A 314 11.51 14.26 -4.39
CA ASP A 314 11.15 15.65 -4.08
C ASP A 314 12.19 16.65 -4.62
N ARG A 315 13.44 16.51 -4.16
CA ARG A 315 14.55 17.43 -4.44
C ARG A 315 14.92 17.50 -5.92
N PHE A 316 14.82 16.40 -6.67
CA PHE A 316 15.30 16.34 -8.05
C PHE A 316 14.20 16.14 -9.10
N SER A 317 13.21 15.27 -8.86
CA SER A 317 12.14 15.02 -9.84
C SER A 317 11.02 16.06 -9.75
N GLN A 318 10.39 16.24 -8.59
CA GLN A 318 9.28 17.19 -8.43
C GLN A 318 9.72 18.64 -8.71
N ARG A 319 10.95 19.03 -8.33
CA ARG A 319 11.51 20.34 -8.68
C ARG A 319 11.69 20.55 -10.20
N MET A 320 12.05 19.50 -10.95
CA MET A 320 12.16 19.55 -12.41
C MET A 320 10.77 19.72 -13.06
N ASP A 321 9.80 18.92 -12.63
CA ASP A 321 8.41 18.97 -13.10
C ASP A 321 7.78 20.34 -12.81
N HIS A 322 8.03 20.90 -11.62
CA HIS A 322 7.57 22.24 -11.26
C HIS A 322 8.14 23.32 -12.20
N TRP A 323 9.43 23.27 -12.55
CA TRP A 323 10.00 24.22 -13.51
C TRP A 323 9.47 24.04 -14.94
N LEU A 324 9.16 22.81 -15.35
CA LEU A 324 8.54 22.52 -16.65
C LEU A 324 7.09 23.03 -16.71
N ALA A 325 6.31 22.84 -15.65
CA ALA A 325 4.93 23.31 -15.50
C ALA A 325 4.82 24.85 -15.52
N GLN A 326 5.88 25.58 -15.18
CA GLN A 326 5.95 27.05 -15.36
C GLN A 326 5.91 27.48 -16.84
N GLY A 327 5.99 26.56 -17.81
CA GLY A 327 5.79 26.86 -19.23
C GLY A 327 6.86 27.77 -19.85
N LYS A 328 8.07 27.79 -19.26
CA LYS A 328 9.22 28.54 -19.79
C LYS A 328 9.66 27.96 -21.15
N GLY A 329 10.33 28.81 -21.94
CA GLY A 329 10.72 28.50 -23.31
C GLY A 329 9.55 28.39 -24.28
N SER A 330 9.78 27.74 -25.41
CA SER A 330 8.75 27.45 -26.40
C SER A 330 7.77 26.38 -25.90
N CYS A 331 6.48 26.66 -25.98
CA CYS A 331 5.39 25.72 -25.66
C CYS A 331 4.59 25.29 -26.92
N PRO A 332 5.22 24.70 -27.96
CA PRO A 332 4.56 24.42 -29.23
C PRO A 332 3.43 23.39 -29.11
N PHE A 333 3.48 22.49 -28.13
CA PHE A 333 2.51 21.40 -28.00
C PHE A 333 1.20 21.79 -27.30
N ARG A 334 1.00 23.10 -27.02
CA ARG A 334 -0.37 23.64 -26.82
C ARG A 334 -1.21 23.62 -28.11
N ASP A 335 -0.58 23.48 -29.28
CA ASP A 335 -1.27 23.16 -30.51
C ASP A 335 -1.49 21.63 -30.60
N PRO A 336 -2.76 21.14 -30.59
CA PRO A 336 -3.07 19.72 -30.76
C PRO A 336 -2.46 19.12 -32.02
N ALA A 337 -2.34 19.91 -33.11
CA ALA A 337 -1.81 19.44 -34.38
C ALA A 337 -0.29 19.18 -34.32
N LEU A 338 0.45 19.90 -33.46
CA LEU A 338 1.87 19.66 -33.21
C LEU A 338 2.07 18.58 -32.14
N ALA A 339 1.27 18.57 -31.07
CA ALA A 339 1.27 17.49 -30.09
C ALA A 339 1.01 16.12 -30.73
N ARG A 340 0.10 16.05 -31.72
CA ARG A 340 -0.20 14.84 -32.48
C ARG A 340 0.96 14.36 -33.36
N ILE A 341 1.90 15.21 -33.79
CA ILE A 341 3.12 14.73 -34.47
C ILE A 341 3.95 13.88 -33.51
N VAL A 342 4.09 14.33 -32.26
CA VAL A 342 4.83 13.61 -31.21
C VAL A 342 4.09 12.32 -30.84
N GLY A 343 2.77 12.38 -30.66
CA GLY A 343 1.93 11.20 -30.41
C GLY A 343 2.04 10.14 -31.51
N ASN A 344 1.87 10.53 -32.78
CA ASN A 344 2.02 9.62 -33.92
C ASN A 344 3.42 8.98 -33.98
N ALA A 345 4.48 9.72 -33.62
CA ALA A 345 5.84 9.18 -33.58
C ALA A 345 6.01 8.11 -32.49
N ILE A 346 5.33 8.26 -31.35
CA ILE A 346 5.31 7.30 -30.24
C ILE A 346 4.43 6.08 -30.58
N GLU A 347 3.29 6.28 -31.24
CA GLU A 347 2.37 5.20 -31.64
C GLU A 347 2.94 4.31 -32.76
N HIS A 348 3.78 4.86 -33.65
CA HIS A 348 4.16 4.23 -34.94
C HIS A 348 4.66 2.78 -34.87
N PHE A 349 5.43 2.39 -33.84
CA PHE A 349 6.02 1.05 -33.70
C PHE A 349 5.55 0.29 -32.45
N ASP A 350 4.36 0.62 -31.91
CA ASP A 350 3.74 -0.20 -30.85
C ASP A 350 3.44 -1.61 -31.37
N GLY A 351 3.78 -2.63 -30.59
CA GLY A 351 3.74 -4.04 -30.98
C GLY A 351 4.93 -4.52 -31.82
N GLU A 352 5.69 -3.62 -32.46
CA GLU A 352 6.87 -3.98 -33.26
C GLU A 352 8.20 -3.81 -32.50
N ARG A 353 8.44 -2.62 -31.93
CA ARG A 353 9.71 -2.27 -31.27
C ARG A 353 9.56 -2.09 -29.76
N TYR A 354 8.34 -1.81 -29.32
CA TYR A 354 7.96 -1.68 -27.92
C TYR A 354 6.50 -2.04 -27.73
N GLU A 355 6.13 -2.47 -26.53
CA GLU A 355 4.74 -2.46 -26.07
C GLU A 355 4.51 -1.12 -25.35
N LEU A 356 3.77 -0.21 -26.00
CA LEU A 356 3.34 1.06 -25.43
C LEU A 356 2.26 0.82 -24.37
N VAL A 357 2.26 1.61 -23.29
CA VAL A 357 1.24 1.55 -22.23
C VAL A 357 0.47 2.86 -22.14
N SER A 358 1.19 3.97 -22.04
CA SER A 358 0.60 5.32 -21.98
C SER A 358 1.66 6.38 -22.30
N TYR A 359 1.23 7.54 -22.78
CA TYR A 359 2.06 8.73 -22.85
C TYR A 359 1.25 10.00 -22.59
N VAL A 360 1.92 11.08 -22.19
CA VAL A 360 1.38 12.44 -22.26
C VAL A 360 2.39 13.38 -22.93
N VAL A 361 1.93 14.09 -23.96
CA VAL A 361 2.61 15.24 -24.54
C VAL A 361 2.08 16.49 -23.84
N MET A 362 2.96 17.13 -23.09
CA MET A 362 2.75 18.39 -22.37
C MET A 362 3.28 19.56 -23.23
N PRO A 363 2.89 20.82 -22.97
CA PRO A 363 3.21 21.99 -23.81
C PRO A 363 4.67 22.12 -24.27
N ASN A 364 5.63 21.73 -23.42
CA ASN A 364 7.08 21.80 -23.67
C ASN A 364 7.83 20.49 -23.30
N HIS A 365 7.15 19.39 -22.98
CA HIS A 365 7.77 18.12 -22.58
C HIS A 365 6.88 16.90 -22.81
N VAL A 366 7.43 15.69 -22.61
CA VAL A 366 6.75 14.42 -22.88
C VAL A 366 7.13 13.40 -21.81
N HIS A 367 6.15 12.62 -21.34
CA HIS A 367 6.36 11.41 -20.55
C HIS A 367 5.78 10.20 -21.29
N VAL A 368 6.51 9.09 -21.32
CA VAL A 368 6.09 7.83 -21.98
C VAL A 368 6.35 6.65 -21.03
N LEU A 369 5.37 5.75 -20.90
CA LEU A 369 5.48 4.45 -20.25
C LEU A 369 5.33 3.35 -21.31
N PHE A 370 6.36 2.52 -21.45
CA PHE A 370 6.42 1.47 -22.47
C PHE A 370 7.34 0.32 -22.03
N ARG A 371 7.52 -0.68 -22.89
CA ARG A 371 8.39 -1.84 -22.67
C ARG A 371 9.13 -2.16 -23.97
N PRO A 372 10.48 -2.04 -24.05
CA PRO A 372 11.21 -2.44 -25.25
C PRO A 372 11.04 -3.94 -25.52
N ILE A 373 10.88 -4.31 -26.80
CA ILE A 373 10.77 -5.70 -27.25
C ILE A 373 11.69 -5.95 -28.46
N ASN A 374 11.82 -7.22 -28.85
CA ASN A 374 12.53 -7.64 -30.06
C ASN A 374 14.00 -7.14 -30.16
N GLY A 375 14.65 -6.94 -28.99
CA GLY A 375 16.07 -6.54 -28.89
C GLY A 375 16.36 -5.05 -29.10
N HIS A 376 15.34 -4.18 -29.19
CA HIS A 376 15.55 -2.74 -29.30
C HIS A 376 15.89 -2.11 -27.95
N SER A 377 16.88 -1.21 -27.93
CA SER A 377 17.22 -0.44 -26.73
C SER A 377 16.37 0.81 -26.57
N ILE A 378 16.18 1.24 -25.31
CA ILE A 378 15.49 2.50 -24.95
C ILE A 378 16.08 3.68 -25.76
N GLY A 379 17.41 3.74 -25.89
CA GLY A 379 18.09 4.82 -26.62
C GLY A 379 17.79 4.86 -28.12
N GLU A 380 17.64 3.72 -28.78
CA GLU A 380 17.28 3.67 -30.22
C GLU A 380 15.83 4.09 -30.45
N ILE A 381 14.93 3.63 -29.57
CA ILE A 381 13.50 3.96 -29.58
C ILE A 381 13.31 5.48 -29.40
N VAL A 382 13.87 6.03 -28.32
CA VAL A 382 13.75 7.46 -27.99
C VAL A 382 14.46 8.35 -29.03
N LYS A 383 15.59 7.91 -29.59
CA LYS A 383 16.25 8.59 -30.72
C LYS A 383 15.36 8.63 -31.96
N SER A 384 14.65 7.54 -32.26
CA SER A 384 13.69 7.46 -33.37
C SER A 384 12.52 8.44 -33.16
N TRP A 385 11.90 8.44 -31.98
CA TRP A 385 10.82 9.37 -31.63
C TRP A 385 11.25 10.83 -31.70
N LYS A 386 12.35 11.18 -31.03
CA LYS A 386 12.87 12.57 -30.98
C LYS A 386 13.29 13.06 -32.36
N GLY A 387 13.96 12.21 -33.16
CA GLY A 387 14.42 12.57 -34.51
C GLY A 387 13.27 12.87 -35.48
N PHE A 388 12.29 11.96 -35.58
CA PHE A 388 11.14 12.15 -36.47
C PHE A 388 10.26 13.33 -36.05
N SER A 389 9.92 13.42 -34.76
CA SER A 389 9.09 14.52 -34.24
C SER A 389 9.77 15.88 -34.37
N ALA A 390 11.09 15.97 -34.13
CA ALA A 390 11.82 17.22 -34.33
C ALA A 390 11.77 17.70 -35.78
N PHE A 391 11.94 16.79 -36.76
CA PHE A 391 11.90 17.13 -38.18
C PHE A 391 10.52 17.67 -38.60
N GLU A 392 9.44 16.92 -38.37
CA GLU A 392 8.11 17.34 -38.82
C GLU A 392 7.54 18.54 -38.05
N VAL A 393 7.85 18.70 -36.75
CA VAL A 393 7.45 19.91 -35.99
C VAL A 393 8.22 21.14 -36.48
N ASN A 394 9.54 21.06 -36.65
CA ASN A 394 10.33 22.19 -37.18
C ASN A 394 9.87 22.60 -38.58
N LYS A 395 9.61 21.63 -39.45
CA LYS A 395 9.06 21.81 -40.80
C LYS A 395 7.71 22.54 -40.80
N ARG A 396 6.79 22.23 -39.86
CA ARG A 396 5.53 22.99 -39.71
C ARG A 396 5.72 24.37 -39.09
N LEU A 397 6.71 24.55 -38.21
CA LEU A 397 7.02 25.83 -37.56
C LEU A 397 7.91 26.76 -38.40
N GLY A 398 8.38 26.33 -39.58
CA GLY A 398 9.36 27.08 -40.39
C GLY A 398 10.73 27.23 -39.71
N LYS A 399 11.06 26.35 -38.75
CA LYS A 399 12.29 26.39 -37.94
C LYS A 399 13.34 25.39 -38.43
N SER A 400 14.58 25.58 -37.98
CA SER A 400 15.70 24.65 -38.16
C SER A 400 16.56 24.61 -36.88
N GLY A 401 17.39 23.57 -36.73
CA GLY A 401 18.14 23.29 -35.49
C GLY A 401 17.44 22.27 -34.58
N SER A 402 17.92 22.10 -33.34
CA SER A 402 17.32 21.15 -32.41
C SER A 402 16.02 21.69 -31.80
N LEU A 403 15.00 20.83 -31.75
CA LEU A 403 13.74 21.09 -31.05
C LEU A 403 13.82 20.64 -29.58
N TRP A 404 14.32 19.42 -29.39
CA TRP A 404 14.41 18.76 -28.08
C TRP A 404 15.76 19.07 -27.40
N GLN A 405 15.81 18.89 -26.08
CA GLN A 405 17.09 18.78 -25.37
C GLN A 405 17.92 17.61 -25.91
N ASP A 406 19.23 17.62 -25.66
CA ASP A 406 20.03 16.40 -25.73
C ASP A 406 19.70 15.45 -24.56
N GLU A 407 19.96 14.16 -24.77
CA GLU A 407 19.64 13.06 -23.82
C GLU A 407 18.14 13.03 -23.40
N TYR A 408 17.80 12.16 -22.46
CA TYR A 408 16.46 11.97 -21.88
C TYR A 408 16.64 11.46 -20.44
N TRP A 409 15.57 11.45 -19.64
CA TRP A 409 15.58 10.80 -18.33
C TRP A 409 14.82 9.48 -18.43
N ASP A 410 15.39 8.39 -17.93
CA ASP A 410 14.77 7.06 -17.87
C ASP A 410 14.73 6.50 -16.44
N ARG A 411 13.78 5.59 -16.22
CA ARG A 411 13.67 4.77 -15.02
C ARG A 411 13.05 3.41 -15.37
N LEU A 412 13.75 2.33 -15.02
CA LEU A 412 13.23 0.97 -15.16
C LEU A 412 12.16 0.69 -14.08
N ILE A 413 11.06 0.05 -14.47
CA ILE A 413 9.91 -0.18 -13.59
C ILE A 413 10.16 -1.44 -12.75
N ARG A 414 10.41 -1.19 -11.46
CA ARG A 414 10.75 -2.20 -10.44
C ARG A 414 9.65 -3.23 -10.13
N ASN A 415 8.36 -2.93 -10.38
CA ASN A 415 7.22 -3.84 -10.14
C ASN A 415 5.89 -3.25 -10.67
N GLN A 416 4.79 -4.02 -10.57
CA GLN A 416 3.45 -3.60 -10.97
C GLN A 416 2.90 -2.36 -10.22
N GLU A 417 3.29 -2.13 -8.97
CA GLU A 417 2.84 -0.94 -8.22
C GLU A 417 3.46 0.33 -8.81
N HIS A 418 4.78 0.30 -9.03
CA HIS A 418 5.54 1.34 -9.71
C HIS A 418 5.03 1.60 -11.14
N LEU A 419 4.56 0.56 -11.85
CA LEU A 419 3.90 0.70 -13.15
C LEU A 419 2.62 1.57 -13.06
N TYR A 420 1.76 1.31 -12.07
CA TYR A 420 0.55 2.10 -11.86
C TYR A 420 0.81 3.49 -11.28
N GLN A 421 1.88 3.67 -10.49
CA GLN A 421 2.32 4.98 -10.01
C GLN A 421 2.72 5.87 -11.19
N VAL A 422 3.55 5.38 -12.12
CA VAL A 422 3.89 6.11 -13.35
C VAL A 422 2.66 6.37 -14.22
N LEU A 423 1.79 5.39 -14.42
CA LEU A 423 0.55 5.57 -15.19
C LEU A 423 -0.32 6.70 -14.62
N ASN A 424 -0.53 6.72 -13.30
CA ASN A 424 -1.30 7.78 -12.65
C ASN A 424 -0.59 9.14 -12.66
N TYR A 425 0.74 9.18 -12.60
CA TYR A 425 1.53 10.40 -12.77
C TYR A 425 1.39 10.98 -14.19
N ILE A 426 1.38 10.13 -15.22
CA ILE A 426 1.12 10.53 -16.62
C ILE A 426 -0.30 11.11 -16.76
N ARG A 427 -1.31 10.45 -16.19
CA ARG A 427 -2.71 10.94 -16.16
C ARG A 427 -2.87 12.30 -15.49
N GLN A 428 -2.19 12.51 -14.37
CA GLN A 428 -2.40 13.71 -13.53
C GLN A 428 -1.58 14.92 -13.98
N ASN A 429 -0.52 14.74 -14.77
CA ASN A 429 0.38 15.82 -15.17
C ASN A 429 -0.33 17.05 -15.78
N PRO A 430 -1.26 16.89 -16.75
CA PRO A 430 -2.04 18.01 -17.29
C PRO A 430 -2.87 18.74 -16.23
N VAL A 431 -3.51 17.97 -15.34
CA VAL A 431 -4.38 18.49 -14.28
C VAL A 431 -3.57 19.28 -13.24
N LYS A 432 -2.40 18.77 -12.83
CA LYS A 432 -1.47 19.46 -11.92
C LYS A 432 -0.90 20.74 -12.53
N SER A 433 -0.71 20.75 -13.85
CA SER A 433 -0.28 21.94 -14.61
C SER A 433 -1.43 22.90 -14.96
N GLY A 434 -2.67 22.60 -14.54
CA GLY A 434 -3.85 23.43 -14.81
C GLY A 434 -4.24 23.53 -16.30
N LEU A 435 -3.80 22.59 -17.14
CA LEU A 435 -4.03 22.59 -18.58
C LEU A 435 -5.47 22.21 -18.91
N LYS A 436 -6.01 22.83 -19.97
CA LYS A 436 -7.34 22.51 -20.50
C LYS A 436 -7.27 21.42 -21.56
N GLU A 437 -8.40 20.80 -21.84
CA GLU A 437 -8.54 19.85 -22.94
C GLU A 437 -8.09 20.50 -24.26
N GLY A 438 -7.14 19.86 -24.95
CA GLY A 438 -6.48 20.39 -26.16
C GLY A 438 -5.16 21.12 -25.92
N GLU A 439 -4.81 21.53 -24.70
CA GLU A 439 -3.47 22.07 -24.39
C GLU A 439 -2.41 20.98 -24.11
N TYR A 440 -2.81 19.71 -24.20
CA TYR A 440 -2.01 18.51 -23.99
C TYR A 440 -2.56 17.37 -24.86
N LEU A 441 -1.79 16.28 -25.02
CA LEU A 441 -2.26 15.04 -25.61
C LEU A 441 -1.91 13.86 -24.70
N LEU A 442 -2.92 13.26 -24.07
CA LEU A 442 -2.83 12.02 -23.29
C LEU A 442 -3.26 10.82 -24.16
N TYR A 443 -2.51 9.73 -24.05
CA TYR A 443 -2.86 8.41 -24.60
C TYR A 443 -2.73 7.35 -23.51
N GLU A 444 -3.67 6.42 -23.49
CA GLU A 444 -3.61 5.19 -22.70
C GLU A 444 -4.10 4.02 -23.55
N LYS A 445 -3.40 2.89 -23.48
CA LYS A 445 -3.85 1.65 -24.10
C LYS A 445 -5.04 1.08 -23.30
N GLU A 446 -6.08 0.60 -23.96
CA GLU A 446 -7.33 0.22 -23.27
C GLU A 446 -7.18 -1.03 -22.38
N ALA A 447 -6.31 -1.96 -22.79
CA ALA A 447 -5.86 -3.13 -22.04
C ALA A 447 -4.42 -3.48 -22.45
N LEU A 448 -3.67 -4.13 -21.56
CA LEU A 448 -2.37 -4.71 -21.90
C LEU A 448 -2.57 -5.97 -22.75
N THR A 449 -1.72 -6.18 -23.75
CA THR A 449 -1.80 -7.32 -24.68
C THR A 449 -1.55 -8.67 -23.99
N GLU A 450 -1.99 -9.78 -24.59
CA GLU A 450 -2.14 -11.09 -23.92
C GLU A 450 -0.93 -11.55 -23.07
N GLY A 451 -1.23 -12.18 -21.93
CA GLY A 451 -0.29 -12.36 -20.81
C GLY A 451 -0.13 -11.10 -19.93
N GLY A 452 -0.61 -9.94 -20.38
CA GLY A 452 -0.77 -8.73 -19.59
C GLY A 452 -2.08 -8.71 -18.79
N LEU A 453 -2.00 -9.04 -17.50
CA LEU A 453 -2.96 -8.62 -16.45
C LEU A 453 -4.47 -8.70 -16.77
N THR A 454 -4.95 -9.89 -17.14
CA THR A 454 -6.35 -10.33 -16.94
C THR A 454 -7.45 -9.32 -17.33
N GLY A 455 -7.50 -8.91 -18.60
CA GLY A 455 -8.72 -8.49 -19.30
C GLY A 455 -9.53 -7.30 -18.76
N ALA A 456 -9.03 -6.55 -17.78
CA ALA A 456 -9.77 -5.45 -17.14
C ALA A 456 -9.58 -4.13 -17.91
N PRO A 457 -10.63 -3.47 -18.43
CA PRO A 457 -10.50 -2.20 -19.12
C PRO A 457 -9.91 -1.12 -18.22
N LEU A 458 -8.87 -0.42 -18.70
CA LEU A 458 -8.22 0.68 -17.99
C LEU A 458 -9.12 1.94 -17.86
N THR A 459 -10.30 1.91 -18.48
CA THR A 459 -11.27 3.01 -18.67
C THR A 459 -12.48 2.98 -17.72
N ALA A 460 -12.61 1.99 -16.84
CA ALA A 460 -13.84 1.65 -16.10
C ALA A 460 -14.33 2.66 -15.01
N GLY A 461 -13.94 3.94 -15.08
CA GLY A 461 -14.22 4.95 -14.04
C GLY A 461 -15.37 5.93 -14.31
N ARG A 462 -16.20 5.74 -15.36
CA ARG A 462 -17.09 6.81 -15.89
C ARG A 462 -18.60 6.68 -15.66
N THR A 463 -19.19 5.51 -15.44
CA THR A 463 -20.66 5.34 -15.34
C THR A 463 -21.09 4.21 -14.39
N GLY A 464 -22.16 4.42 -13.61
CA GLY A 464 -22.70 3.35 -12.74
C GLY A 464 -23.58 3.81 -11.56
N MET A 465 -24.66 4.56 -11.80
CA MET A 465 -25.55 5.04 -10.72
C MET A 465 -27.04 5.03 -11.11
N SER A 466 -27.71 3.86 -11.06
CA SER A 466 -29.18 3.71 -10.96
C SER A 466 -29.64 2.24 -10.82
N ALA A 467 -30.57 1.96 -9.88
CA ALA A 467 -31.40 0.73 -9.72
C ALA A 467 -30.63 -0.63 -9.52
N ILE A 468 -31.18 -1.75 -9.03
CA ILE A 468 -32.56 -2.31 -8.88
C ILE A 468 -32.76 -2.91 -7.44
N ARG A 469 -33.96 -3.42 -7.09
CA ARG A 469 -34.43 -3.89 -5.77
C ARG A 469 -34.74 -5.41 -5.65
N GLU A 470 -34.78 -5.89 -4.39
CA GLU A 470 -35.68 -6.92 -3.77
C GLU A 470 -35.56 -8.45 -4.10
N GLY A 471 -35.83 -9.30 -3.08
CA GLY A 471 -35.86 -10.79 -3.08
C GLY A 471 -34.52 -11.49 -2.71
N ALA A 472 -34.29 -12.27 -1.63
CA ALA A 472 -35.10 -13.12 -0.72
C ALA A 472 -35.61 -14.43 -1.37
N GLU A 473 -35.40 -15.66 -0.86
CA GLU A 473 -34.71 -16.25 0.33
C GLU A 473 -33.99 -17.59 -0.08
N GLY A 474 -33.36 -18.48 0.72
CA GLY A 474 -33.06 -18.62 2.17
C GLY A 474 -32.54 -20.05 2.52
N GLY A 475 -31.95 -20.28 3.72
CA GLY A 475 -31.54 -21.63 4.23
C GLY A 475 -30.11 -21.73 4.79
N LEU A 476 -29.85 -22.65 5.76
CA LEU A 476 -28.61 -22.66 6.58
C LEU A 476 -27.85 -24.01 6.63
N THR A 477 -26.54 -23.97 6.31
CA THR A 477 -25.48 -24.87 6.87
C THR A 477 -24.14 -24.11 6.92
N GLY A 478 -23.29 -24.40 7.91
CA GLY A 478 -22.14 -23.54 8.30
C GLY A 478 -20.99 -23.37 7.28
N PRO A 479 -20.21 -22.28 7.37
CA PRO A 479 -19.27 -21.88 6.33
C PRO A 479 -17.93 -22.64 6.37
N THR A 480 -17.70 -23.46 5.34
CA THR A 480 -16.35 -23.65 4.78
C THR A 480 -15.95 -22.39 3.99
N LEU A 481 -14.72 -22.33 3.44
CA LEU A 481 -14.11 -21.21 2.68
C LEU A 481 -14.84 -20.74 1.39
N THR A 482 -16.13 -21.01 1.24
CA THR A 482 -16.97 -20.74 0.05
C THR A 482 -17.86 -19.49 0.21
N ALA A 483 -17.81 -18.82 1.36
CA ALA A 483 -18.74 -17.77 1.79
C ALA A 483 -18.63 -16.39 1.09
N TRP A 484 -18.28 -16.36 -0.21
CA TRP A 484 -18.26 -15.14 -1.05
C TRP A 484 -19.33 -15.15 -2.15
N ARG A 485 -20.37 -15.99 -2.03
CA ARG A 485 -21.47 -16.10 -3.01
C ARG A 485 -22.84 -16.25 -2.34
N THR A 486 -23.41 -15.13 -1.88
CA THR A 486 -24.73 -14.57 -2.30
C THR A 486 -25.18 -13.45 -1.36
N GLY A 487 -25.85 -12.43 -1.90
CA GLY A 487 -26.76 -11.58 -1.13
C GLY A 487 -26.21 -10.32 -0.46
N MET A 488 -25.85 -9.29 -1.23
CA MET A 488 -26.44 -7.94 -1.07
C MET A 488 -26.09 -7.00 -2.24
N SER A 489 -26.94 -5.99 -2.44
CA SER A 489 -26.92 -5.13 -3.63
C SER A 489 -26.06 -3.87 -3.48
N ALA A 490 -24.77 -4.01 -3.79
CA ALA A 490 -23.89 -2.95 -4.30
C ALA A 490 -22.63 -3.61 -4.87
N ILE A 491 -21.96 -2.99 -5.85
CA ILE A 491 -20.53 -3.28 -6.06
C ILE A 491 -19.80 -2.54 -4.93
N PRO A 492 -19.14 -3.23 -3.98
CA PRO A 492 -18.48 -2.54 -2.87
C PRO A 492 -17.41 -1.60 -3.39
N GLY A 493 -17.30 -0.40 -2.80
CA GLY A 493 -16.23 0.52 -3.17
C GLY A 493 -14.84 -0.14 -3.02
N ARG A 494 -13.84 0.23 -3.83
CA ARG A 494 -12.50 -0.40 -3.75
C ARG A 494 -11.90 -0.31 -2.33
N LEU A 495 -12.15 0.78 -1.61
CA LEU A 495 -11.85 0.91 -0.18
C LEU A 495 -12.69 -0.03 0.70
N GLU A 496 -14.00 -0.12 0.46
CA GLU A 496 -14.93 -0.94 1.23
C GLU A 496 -14.56 -2.41 1.18
N ALA A 497 -14.33 -2.97 -0.01
CA ALA A 497 -13.89 -4.36 -0.15
C ALA A 497 -12.54 -4.62 0.53
N LYS A 498 -11.62 -3.64 0.52
CA LYS A 498 -10.33 -3.74 1.20
C LYS A 498 -10.48 -3.72 2.73
N ILE A 499 -11.25 -2.78 3.28
CA ILE A 499 -11.57 -2.69 4.71
C ILE A 499 -12.33 -3.94 5.16
N LYS A 500 -13.40 -4.35 4.45
CA LYS A 500 -14.19 -5.55 4.77
C LYS A 500 -13.35 -6.83 4.69
N GLY A 501 -12.41 -6.93 3.75
CA GLY A 501 -11.50 -8.07 3.65
C GLY A 501 -10.44 -8.14 4.75
N PHE A 502 -9.83 -7.00 5.13
CA PHE A 502 -8.75 -6.97 6.12
C PHE A 502 -9.25 -6.89 7.56
N CYS A 503 -10.23 -6.02 7.83
CA CYS A 503 -10.78 -5.80 9.17
C CYS A 503 -11.88 -6.82 9.55
N ALA A 504 -12.09 -7.87 8.77
CA ALA A 504 -12.97 -8.97 9.16
C ALA A 504 -12.47 -9.59 10.47
N ILE A 505 -13.35 -9.76 11.46
CA ILE A 505 -13.00 -10.28 12.80
C ILE A 505 -12.18 -11.59 12.73
N PRO A 506 -12.56 -12.62 11.94
CA PRO A 506 -11.75 -13.84 11.80
C PRO A 506 -10.36 -13.61 11.21
N HIS A 507 -10.18 -12.61 10.34
CA HIS A 507 -8.87 -12.29 9.76
C HIS A 507 -7.97 -11.63 10.80
N VAL A 508 -8.47 -10.60 11.50
CA VAL A 508 -7.70 -9.91 12.55
C VAL A 508 -7.27 -10.88 13.66
N LEU A 509 -8.17 -11.75 14.11
CA LEU A 509 -7.83 -12.81 15.08
C LEU A 509 -6.72 -13.73 14.58
N ALA A 510 -6.82 -14.22 13.33
CA ALA A 510 -5.82 -15.10 12.74
C ALA A 510 -4.47 -14.39 12.53
N LEU A 511 -4.46 -13.09 12.21
CA LEU A 511 -3.22 -12.31 12.15
C LEU A 511 -2.52 -12.27 13.52
N LEU A 512 -3.25 -11.92 14.58
CA LEU A 512 -2.73 -11.89 15.94
C LEU A 512 -2.27 -13.27 16.40
N LYS A 513 -3.09 -14.31 16.23
CA LYS A 513 -2.84 -15.67 16.72
C LYS A 513 -1.68 -16.35 16.00
N ASP A 514 -1.68 -16.32 14.66
CA ASP A 514 -0.90 -17.27 13.85
C ASP A 514 0.08 -16.60 12.86
N HIS A 515 -0.25 -15.42 12.31
CA HIS A 515 0.49 -14.86 11.14
C HIS A 515 1.45 -13.70 11.44
N ILE A 516 1.64 -13.31 12.70
CA ILE A 516 2.73 -12.44 13.14
C ILE A 516 3.87 -13.29 13.72
N VAL A 517 5.09 -13.04 13.26
CA VAL A 517 6.30 -13.80 13.62
C VAL A 517 7.35 -12.84 14.20
N PHE A 518 8.03 -13.26 15.26
CA PHE A 518 9.26 -12.63 15.72
C PHE A 518 10.42 -13.58 15.43
N ALA A 519 11.54 -13.06 14.94
CA ALA A 519 12.75 -13.80 14.65
C ALA A 519 13.96 -12.93 14.94
N GLU A 520 15.00 -13.51 15.54
CA GLU A 520 16.29 -12.84 15.73
C GLU A 520 17.14 -13.04 14.47
N LYS A 521 17.72 -11.95 13.96
CA LYS A 521 18.61 -11.96 12.79
C LYS A 521 19.73 -10.94 13.02
N ASP A 522 20.97 -11.37 12.80
CA ASP A 522 22.17 -10.54 13.01
C ASP A 522 22.20 -9.92 14.43
N GLU A 523 21.80 -10.71 15.43
CA GLU A 523 21.57 -10.34 16.85
C GLU A 523 20.42 -9.34 17.12
N GLU A 524 19.77 -8.79 16.08
CA GLU A 524 18.60 -7.92 16.22
C GLU A 524 17.27 -8.69 16.21
N LEU A 525 16.40 -8.44 17.21
CA LEU A 525 15.02 -8.91 17.18
C LEU A 525 14.24 -8.21 16.05
N ASN A 526 13.71 -8.98 15.11
CA ASN A 526 12.88 -8.51 14.00
C ASN A 526 11.44 -9.06 14.14
N LYS A 527 10.45 -8.28 13.68
CA LYS A 527 9.03 -8.68 13.63
C LYS A 527 8.51 -8.67 12.20
N TYR A 528 7.76 -9.69 11.80
CA TYR A 528 7.19 -9.84 10.47
C TYR A 528 5.71 -10.21 10.52
N ILE A 529 5.04 -10.01 9.40
CA ILE A 529 3.69 -10.49 9.12
C ILE A 529 3.69 -11.21 7.78
N LEU A 530 2.95 -12.32 7.68
CA LEU A 530 2.86 -13.07 6.43
C LEU A 530 2.04 -12.27 5.40
N ARG A 531 2.53 -12.24 4.16
CA ARG A 531 1.79 -11.73 3.00
C ARG A 531 0.55 -12.59 2.78
N GLN A 532 -0.48 -12.01 2.17
CA GLN A 532 -1.77 -12.67 1.87
C GLN A 532 -1.63 -14.05 1.17
N HIS A 533 -0.63 -14.23 0.29
CA HIS A 533 -0.33 -15.53 -0.34
C HIS A 533 0.45 -16.50 0.57
N GLN A 534 1.34 -16.00 1.45
CA GLN A 534 2.01 -16.83 2.47
C GLN A 534 0.99 -17.36 3.49
N VAL A 535 -0.01 -16.55 3.89
CA VAL A 535 -1.15 -17.00 4.71
C VAL A 535 -1.91 -18.14 4.02
N ALA A 536 -2.28 -17.97 2.74
CA ALA A 536 -2.97 -19.02 1.98
C ALA A 536 -2.12 -20.29 1.78
N ALA A 537 -0.80 -20.14 1.63
CA ALA A 537 0.15 -21.26 1.57
C ALA A 537 0.18 -22.03 2.90
N VAL A 538 0.41 -21.34 4.02
CA VAL A 538 0.43 -21.95 5.37
C VAL A 538 -0.88 -22.65 5.69
N GLN A 539 -2.03 -22.01 5.40
CA GLN A 539 -3.34 -22.64 5.60
C GLN A 539 -3.52 -23.93 4.77
N ARG A 540 -3.02 -23.97 3.52
CA ARG A 540 -3.04 -25.19 2.69
C ARG A 540 -2.08 -26.27 3.21
N VAL A 541 -0.90 -25.90 3.72
CA VAL A 541 0.07 -26.82 4.32
C VAL A 541 -0.48 -27.42 5.63
N VAL A 542 -1.02 -26.59 6.53
CA VAL A 542 -1.65 -27.04 7.78
C VAL A 542 -2.86 -27.94 7.48
N ARG A 543 -3.75 -27.54 6.56
CA ARG A 543 -4.89 -28.36 6.16
C ARG A 543 -4.46 -29.71 5.55
N ARG A 544 -3.34 -29.78 4.84
CA ARG A 544 -2.75 -31.04 4.38
C ARG A 544 -2.18 -31.87 5.53
N GLY A 545 -1.50 -31.24 6.49
CA GLY A 545 -0.90 -31.94 7.64
C GLY A 545 -1.93 -32.54 8.61
N LEU A 546 -3.13 -31.96 8.64
CA LEU A 546 -4.27 -32.44 9.45
C LEU A 546 -5.22 -33.39 8.68
N ASP A 547 -4.97 -33.68 7.40
CA ASP A 547 -5.78 -34.58 6.58
C ASP A 547 -5.30 -36.03 6.77
N PRO A 548 -6.04 -36.89 7.49
CA PRO A 548 -5.57 -38.23 7.89
C PRO A 548 -5.44 -39.21 6.72
N GLU A 549 -6.06 -38.93 5.57
CA GLU A 549 -5.95 -39.76 4.37
C GLU A 549 -4.66 -39.46 3.59
N ARG A 550 -4.04 -38.29 3.81
CA ARG A 550 -2.92 -37.80 2.99
C ARG A 550 -1.56 -38.23 3.53
N ARG A 551 -1.15 -39.43 3.13
CA ARG A 551 0.18 -40.01 3.40
C ARG A 551 1.38 -39.29 2.73
N ARG A 552 1.23 -38.03 2.29
CA ARG A 552 2.28 -37.19 1.69
C ARG A 552 2.08 -35.73 2.10
N GLY A 553 3.14 -35.06 2.51
CA GLY A 553 3.13 -33.63 2.81
C GLY A 553 2.82 -32.75 1.60
N LEU A 554 2.68 -31.45 1.86
CA LEU A 554 2.61 -30.39 0.85
C LEU A 554 3.68 -29.36 1.23
N VAL A 555 4.65 -29.15 0.36
CA VAL A 555 5.56 -28.00 0.43
C VAL A 555 5.02 -27.01 -0.59
N TRP A 556 4.60 -25.83 -0.12
CA TRP A 556 4.11 -24.76 -0.99
C TRP A 556 5.22 -23.72 -1.18
N HIS A 557 5.82 -23.69 -2.36
CA HIS A 557 6.87 -22.75 -2.71
C HIS A 557 6.39 -21.85 -3.85
N THR A 558 6.40 -20.54 -3.63
CA THR A 558 6.33 -19.54 -4.70
C THR A 558 7.73 -18.97 -4.93
N GLN A 559 8.12 -18.71 -6.18
CA GLN A 559 9.41 -18.08 -6.44
C GLN A 559 9.52 -16.75 -5.68
N GLY A 560 10.60 -16.60 -4.90
CA GLY A 560 10.81 -15.44 -4.03
C GLY A 560 10.10 -15.46 -2.67
N SER A 561 9.41 -16.54 -2.26
CA SER A 561 8.91 -16.69 -0.88
C SER A 561 9.86 -17.51 -0.02
N GLY A 562 10.77 -16.82 0.68
CA GLY A 562 11.23 -17.26 2.00
C GLY A 562 10.12 -17.11 3.05
#